data_AF-A0AAV5GWA9-F1
#
_entry.id   AF-A0AAV5GWA9-F1
#
_cell.length_a   1.000
_cell.length_b   1.000
_cell.length_c   1.000
_cell.angle_alpha   90.00
_cell.angle_beta   90.00
_cell.angle_gamma   90.00
#
_symmetry.space_group_name_H-M   'P 1'
#
loop_
_entity.id
_entity.type
_entity.pdbx_description
1 polymer ?
#
loop_
_entity_poly.entity_id
_entity_poly.type
_entity_poly.pdbx_seq_one_letter_code
_entity_poly.pdbx_strand_id
1 'polypeptide(L)'
;MESREHKKRINRVDVQVFIMTIVIVVISCSLIFLINYGLSYNSMIEDLKHRASNIHDYLEKYLDAEMFYELNEKADDESDLYQNSRRRLENARNAAGVRYLYTAKVTEKGQFIYLVDGLPVDSADFRYVGDAMEAECIPDMKRAVAGETVFPDEINKTTWGPVFISYFPMHDGDKVIGVLGIEFDATSQYNTYRLMKITTPVVLLLSCMAAAVIAVLMFRRISNPLYKDLSNTDMLTGLKNRNAFEVDLHNWDQHADKAGLAILSFDLDHLKDVNDQYGHARGDAYLILGSSVIEEALYGKCVLYRIGGDEFVAVIQNGKPEEVEGMLREIRVMAEQESRNQGFEVSISAGYAFYDSRQDKTLADTLRRSDACMYRTKRSRWNEKTDNADGKKADEAGGEGGVFGKDSGYYK
;
A
#
# COMPACT_ATOMS: atom_id res chain seq x y z
N MET A 1 8.62 26.20 34.47
CA MET A 1 9.15 26.30 33.10
C MET A 1 8.27 25.41 32.24
N GLU A 2 7.46 26.02 31.37
CA GLU A 2 6.37 25.39 30.63
C GLU A 2 6.84 24.29 29.68
N SER A 3 6.19 23.13 29.75
CA SER A 3 6.24 22.06 28.76
C SER A 3 5.63 22.55 27.46
N ARG A 4 6.47 22.88 26.46
CA ARG A 4 6.01 23.15 25.09
C ARG A 4 5.68 21.82 24.42
N GLU A 5 4.40 21.44 24.45
CA GLU A 5 3.85 20.46 23.52
C GLU A 5 4.14 20.90 22.08
N HIS A 6 5.07 20.21 21.41
CA HIS A 6 5.24 20.32 19.97
C HIS A 6 4.00 19.74 19.28
N LYS A 7 3.05 20.61 18.96
CA LYS A 7 1.89 20.30 18.12
C LYS A 7 2.41 19.76 16.78
N LYS A 8 2.32 18.45 16.57
CA LYS A 8 2.70 17.75 15.32
C LYS A 8 1.91 18.35 14.15
N ARG A 9 2.54 19.26 13.40
CA ARG A 9 1.95 19.86 12.18
C ARG A 9 2.00 18.83 11.06
N ILE A 10 0.85 18.58 10.45
CA ILE A 10 0.74 17.74 9.24
C ILE A 10 1.39 18.50 8.09
N ASN A 11 2.37 17.89 7.41
CA ASN A 11 3.05 18.51 6.26
C ASN A 11 2.19 18.41 5.00
N ARG A 12 2.41 19.32 4.04
CA ARG A 12 1.69 19.34 2.76
C ARG A 12 1.80 18.01 1.99
N VAL A 13 2.98 17.38 2.06
CA VAL A 13 3.23 16.07 1.44
C VAL A 13 2.40 14.96 2.11
N ASP A 14 2.25 14.99 3.44
CA ASP A 14 1.41 14.04 4.17
C ASP A 14 -0.05 14.12 3.68
N VAL A 15 -0.55 15.34 3.45
CA VAL A 15 -1.90 15.58 2.93
C VAL A 15 -2.04 15.06 1.51
N GLN A 16 -1.04 15.29 0.65
CA GLN A 16 -1.06 14.83 -0.75
C GLN A 16 -1.05 13.30 -0.87
N VAL A 17 -0.17 12.63 -0.13
CA VAL A 17 -0.11 11.16 -0.09
C VAL A 17 -1.43 10.61 0.44
N PHE A 18 -1.95 11.18 1.54
CA PHE A 18 -3.22 10.78 2.11
C PHE A 18 -4.40 10.91 1.13
N ILE A 19 -4.51 12.04 0.44
CA ILE A 19 -5.56 12.26 -0.57
C ILE A 19 -5.41 11.27 -1.73
N MET A 20 -4.20 11.09 -2.25
CA MET A 20 -3.96 10.16 -3.37
C MET A 20 -4.31 8.72 -2.99
N THR A 21 -3.91 8.27 -1.80
CA THR A 21 -4.27 6.94 -1.28
C THR A 21 -5.79 6.80 -1.14
N ILE A 22 -6.48 7.79 -0.59
CA ILE A 22 -7.95 7.76 -0.49
C ILE A 22 -8.58 7.63 -1.88
N VAL A 23 -8.15 8.43 -2.85
CA VAL A 23 -8.73 8.41 -4.20
C VAL A 23 -8.56 7.05 -4.86
N ILE A 24 -7.35 6.49 -4.85
CA ILE A 24 -7.05 5.18 -5.46
C ILE A 24 -7.88 4.08 -4.81
N VAL A 25 -7.93 4.07 -3.48
CA VAL A 25 -8.64 3.04 -2.73
C VAL A 25 -10.16 3.17 -2.96
N VAL A 26 -10.72 4.38 -2.90
CA VAL A 26 -12.15 4.60 -3.14
C VAL A 26 -12.56 4.16 -4.54
N ILE A 27 -11.78 4.53 -5.57
CA ILE A 27 -12.07 4.13 -6.96
C ILE A 27 -12.03 2.60 -7.09
N SER A 28 -10.97 1.97 -6.57
CA SER A 28 -10.79 0.52 -6.67
C SER A 28 -11.90 -0.24 -5.94
N CYS A 29 -12.22 0.16 -4.71
CA CYS A 29 -13.30 -0.44 -3.92
C CYS A 29 -14.68 -0.23 -4.54
N SER A 30 -14.95 0.96 -5.10
CA SER A 30 -16.21 1.25 -5.77
C SER A 30 -16.39 0.38 -7.02
N LEU A 31 -15.33 0.19 -7.81
CA LEU A 31 -15.35 -0.68 -8.98
C LEU A 31 -15.65 -2.13 -8.58
N ILE A 32 -14.96 -2.65 -7.56
CA ILE A 32 -15.18 -4.00 -7.03
C ILE A 32 -16.63 -4.16 -6.54
N PHE A 33 -17.16 -3.17 -5.81
CA PHE A 33 -18.53 -3.20 -5.33
C PHE A 33 -19.54 -3.24 -6.49
N LEU A 34 -19.42 -2.34 -7.47
CA LEU A 34 -20.35 -2.26 -8.60
C LEU A 34 -20.35 -3.55 -9.42
N ILE A 35 -19.18 -4.12 -9.68
CA ILE A 35 -19.03 -5.38 -10.41
C ILE A 35 -19.68 -6.53 -9.62
N ASN A 36 -19.33 -6.70 -8.34
CA ASN A 36 -19.89 -7.79 -7.53
C ASN A 36 -21.40 -7.65 -7.35
N TYR A 37 -21.88 -6.43 -7.12
CA TYR A 37 -23.30 -6.15 -6.97
C TYR A 37 -24.08 -6.51 -8.25
N GLY A 38 -23.59 -6.08 -9.41
CA GLY A 38 -24.21 -6.39 -10.69
C GLY A 38 -24.23 -7.89 -10.98
N LEU A 39 -23.09 -8.57 -10.77
CA LEU A 39 -22.97 -10.02 -10.96
C LEU A 39 -23.94 -10.79 -10.06
N SER A 40 -23.93 -10.53 -8.75
CA SER A 40 -24.79 -11.26 -7.80
C SER A 40 -26.28 -11.03 -8.06
N TYR A 41 -26.68 -9.80 -8.41
CA TYR A 41 -28.08 -9.50 -8.71
C TYR A 41 -28.55 -10.21 -9.98
N ASN A 42 -27.77 -10.12 -11.06
CA ASN A 42 -28.12 -10.73 -12.33
C ASN A 42 -28.16 -12.25 -12.23
N SER A 43 -27.19 -12.87 -11.55
CA SER A 43 -27.20 -14.32 -11.28
C SER A 43 -28.44 -14.76 -10.51
N MET A 44 -28.87 -14.00 -9.50
CA MET A 44 -30.07 -14.31 -8.72
C MET A 44 -31.36 -14.27 -9.57
N ILE A 45 -31.51 -13.25 -10.42
CA ILE A 45 -32.66 -13.15 -11.33
C ILE A 45 -32.63 -14.31 -12.33
N GLU A 46 -31.48 -14.63 -12.89
CA GLU A 46 -31.33 -15.73 -13.84
C GLU A 46 -31.66 -17.09 -13.20
N ASP A 47 -31.23 -17.33 -11.96
CA ASP A 47 -31.58 -18.54 -11.21
C ASP A 47 -33.09 -18.66 -10.97
N LEU A 48 -33.77 -17.56 -10.65
CA LEU A 48 -35.24 -17.54 -10.50
C LEU A 48 -35.93 -17.81 -11.84
N LYS A 49 -35.45 -17.24 -12.95
CA LYS A 49 -35.95 -17.53 -14.31
C LYS A 49 -35.80 -19.01 -14.63
N HIS A 50 -34.62 -19.60 -14.43
CA HIS A 50 -34.39 -21.02 -14.68
C HIS A 50 -35.28 -21.92 -13.81
N ARG A 51 -35.46 -21.60 -12.53
CA ARG A 51 -36.38 -22.36 -11.66
C ARG A 51 -37.81 -22.28 -12.17
N ALA A 52 -38.28 -21.10 -12.56
CA ALA A 52 -39.62 -20.92 -13.12
C ALA A 52 -39.79 -21.74 -14.41
N SER A 53 -38.84 -21.67 -15.35
CA SER A 53 -38.88 -22.44 -16.59
C SER A 53 -38.90 -23.95 -16.34
N ASN A 54 -38.11 -24.46 -15.40
CA ASN A 54 -38.12 -25.89 -15.08
C ASN A 54 -39.46 -26.37 -14.52
N ILE A 55 -40.15 -25.53 -13.73
CA ILE A 55 -41.49 -25.84 -13.21
C ILE A 55 -42.51 -25.83 -14.36
N HIS A 56 -42.42 -24.82 -15.23
CA HIS A 56 -43.23 -24.74 -16.44
C HIS A 56 -43.05 -25.99 -17.31
N ASP A 57 -41.82 -26.36 -17.67
CA ASP A 57 -41.56 -27.50 -18.56
C ASP A 57 -42.06 -28.83 -17.98
N TYR A 58 -42.02 -28.96 -16.65
CA TYR A 58 -42.65 -30.08 -15.96
C TYR A 58 -44.18 -30.03 -16.08
N LEU A 59 -44.81 -28.90 -15.74
CA LEU A 59 -46.27 -28.78 -15.75
C LEU A 59 -46.88 -28.81 -17.15
N GLU A 60 -46.20 -28.26 -18.15
CA GLU A 60 -46.58 -28.32 -19.57
C GLU A 60 -46.75 -29.77 -20.03
N LYS A 61 -45.89 -30.67 -19.55
CA LYS A 61 -45.93 -32.10 -19.90
C LYS A 61 -46.96 -32.90 -19.11
N TYR A 62 -47.25 -32.48 -17.88
CA TYR A 62 -47.99 -33.29 -16.91
C TYR A 62 -49.34 -32.70 -16.50
N LEU A 63 -49.70 -31.48 -16.86
CA LEU A 63 -51.07 -30.98 -16.72
C LEU A 63 -51.92 -31.47 -17.88
N ASP A 64 -53.19 -31.74 -17.59
CA ASP A 64 -54.12 -32.19 -18.62
C ASP A 64 -54.64 -30.98 -19.40
N ALA A 65 -54.32 -30.88 -20.69
CA ALA A 65 -54.76 -29.78 -21.55
C ALA A 65 -56.30 -29.65 -21.60
N GLU A 66 -57.03 -30.75 -21.38
CA GLU A 66 -58.50 -30.77 -21.34
C GLU A 66 -59.08 -29.78 -20.33
N MET A 67 -58.35 -29.49 -19.25
CA MET A 67 -58.76 -28.53 -18.21
C MET A 67 -58.99 -27.11 -18.74
N PHE A 68 -58.27 -26.71 -19.80
CA PHE A 68 -58.41 -25.37 -20.39
C PHE A 68 -59.67 -25.27 -21.26
N TYR A 69 -60.25 -26.40 -21.68
CA TYR A 69 -61.47 -26.44 -22.47
C TYR A 69 -62.70 -26.63 -21.59
N GLU A 70 -62.67 -27.60 -20.67
CA GLU A 70 -63.84 -28.05 -19.90
C GLU A 70 -64.14 -27.18 -18.67
N LEU A 71 -63.13 -26.69 -17.95
CA LEU A 71 -63.34 -25.94 -16.71
C LEU A 71 -63.67 -24.47 -16.97
N ASN A 72 -64.81 -23.98 -16.50
CA ASN A 72 -65.29 -22.63 -16.79
C ASN A 72 -65.90 -21.91 -15.59
N GLU A 73 -66.52 -22.64 -14.67
CA GLU A 73 -67.20 -22.08 -13.51
C GLU A 73 -66.96 -22.89 -12.24
N LYS A 74 -67.28 -22.30 -11.08
CA LYS A 74 -67.04 -22.91 -9.76
C LYS A 74 -67.64 -24.31 -9.59
N ALA A 75 -68.73 -24.63 -10.30
CA ALA A 75 -69.33 -25.97 -10.24
C ALA A 75 -68.36 -27.07 -10.72
N ASP A 76 -67.39 -26.72 -11.56
CA ASP A 76 -66.41 -27.64 -12.13
C ASP A 76 -65.32 -28.05 -11.11
N ASP A 77 -65.24 -27.38 -9.95
CA ASP A 77 -64.33 -27.73 -8.86
C ASP A 77 -64.56 -29.16 -8.34
N GLU A 78 -65.76 -29.70 -8.50
CA GLU A 78 -66.11 -31.08 -8.08
C GLU A 78 -65.73 -32.13 -9.12
N SER A 79 -65.25 -31.73 -10.31
CA SER A 79 -64.90 -32.66 -11.39
C SER A 79 -63.60 -33.44 -11.10
N ASP A 80 -63.53 -34.69 -11.56
CA ASP A 80 -62.31 -35.50 -11.47
C ASP A 80 -61.12 -34.81 -12.19
N LEU A 81 -61.40 -34.12 -13.30
CA LEU A 81 -60.42 -33.36 -14.07
C LEU A 81 -59.80 -32.24 -13.21
N TYR A 82 -60.62 -31.41 -12.57
CA TYR A 82 -60.16 -30.37 -11.66
C TYR A 82 -59.36 -30.96 -10.49
N GLN A 83 -59.91 -31.95 -9.79
CA GLN A 83 -59.28 -32.52 -8.60
C GLN A 83 -57.92 -33.17 -8.91
N ASN A 84 -57.77 -33.80 -10.07
CA ASN A 84 -56.50 -34.37 -10.51
C ASN A 84 -55.48 -33.30 -10.90
N SER A 85 -55.89 -32.29 -11.68
CA SER A 85 -55.03 -31.17 -12.07
C SER A 85 -54.57 -30.36 -10.86
N ARG A 86 -55.48 -30.10 -9.92
CA ARG A 86 -55.16 -29.42 -8.67
C ARG A 86 -54.14 -30.17 -7.83
N ARG A 87 -54.29 -31.48 -7.67
CA ARG A 87 -53.32 -32.31 -6.93
C ARG A 87 -51.93 -32.25 -7.57
N ARG A 88 -51.84 -32.24 -8.90
CA ARG A 88 -50.56 -32.10 -9.62
C ARG A 88 -49.94 -30.72 -9.37
N LEU A 89 -50.74 -29.67 -9.44
CA LEU A 89 -50.29 -28.30 -9.24
C LEU A 89 -49.83 -28.04 -7.80
N GLU A 90 -50.61 -28.50 -6.82
CA GLU A 90 -50.27 -28.40 -5.40
C GLU A 90 -48.97 -29.16 -5.09
N ASN A 91 -48.80 -30.37 -5.62
CA ASN A 91 -47.57 -31.14 -5.45
C ASN A 91 -46.35 -30.43 -6.07
N ALA A 92 -46.50 -29.89 -7.28
CA ALA A 92 -45.43 -29.14 -7.94
C ALA A 92 -45.06 -27.88 -7.14
N ARG A 93 -46.05 -27.12 -6.67
CA ARG A 93 -45.86 -25.93 -5.85
C ARG A 93 -45.11 -26.26 -4.56
N ASN A 94 -45.56 -27.28 -3.83
CA ASN A 94 -44.97 -27.69 -2.56
C ASN A 94 -43.53 -28.20 -2.76
N ALA A 95 -43.27 -28.98 -3.81
CA ALA A 95 -41.95 -29.50 -4.12
C ALA A 95 -40.96 -28.41 -4.56
N ALA A 96 -41.43 -27.43 -5.33
CA ALA A 96 -40.58 -26.35 -5.85
C ALA A 96 -40.41 -25.16 -4.89
N GLY A 97 -41.19 -25.13 -3.78
CA GLY A 97 -41.18 -24.04 -2.81
C GLY A 97 -41.68 -22.72 -3.40
N VAL A 98 -42.72 -22.79 -4.23
CA VAL A 98 -43.34 -21.63 -4.90
C VAL A 98 -44.48 -21.11 -4.01
N ARG A 99 -44.67 -19.78 -3.95
CA ARG A 99 -45.72 -19.17 -3.13
C ARG A 99 -47.10 -19.35 -3.76
N TYR A 100 -47.25 -18.92 -5.01
CA TYR A 100 -48.48 -19.12 -5.80
C TYR A 100 -48.14 -19.81 -7.12
N LEU A 101 -48.96 -20.81 -7.48
CA LEU A 101 -48.83 -21.56 -8.71
C LEU A 101 -50.23 -21.85 -9.19
N TYR A 102 -50.63 -21.23 -10.30
CA TYR A 102 -52.00 -21.26 -10.77
C TYR A 102 -52.06 -21.26 -12.29
N THR A 103 -53.19 -21.72 -12.82
CA THR A 103 -53.49 -21.69 -14.25
C THR A 103 -54.67 -20.76 -14.53
N ALA A 104 -54.67 -20.18 -15.72
CA ALA A 104 -55.70 -19.27 -16.15
C ALA A 104 -55.97 -19.39 -17.65
N LYS A 105 -57.16 -18.99 -18.08
CA LYS A 105 -57.51 -18.90 -19.51
C LYS A 105 -58.28 -17.62 -19.82
N VAL A 106 -58.36 -17.33 -21.11
CA VAL A 106 -59.23 -16.29 -21.64
C VAL A 106 -60.55 -16.94 -22.06
N THR A 107 -61.66 -16.50 -21.48
CA THR A 107 -63.00 -16.95 -21.88
C THR A 107 -63.38 -16.43 -23.26
N GLU A 108 -64.44 -16.95 -23.87
CA GLU A 108 -64.98 -16.45 -25.14
C GLU A 108 -65.34 -14.95 -25.10
N LYS A 109 -65.63 -14.42 -23.90
CA LYS A 109 -65.92 -13.00 -23.66
C LYS A 109 -64.66 -12.13 -23.52
N GLY A 110 -63.47 -12.71 -23.66
CA GLY A 110 -62.19 -12.01 -23.53
C GLY A 110 -61.76 -11.73 -22.09
N GLN A 111 -62.37 -12.40 -21.11
CA GLN A 111 -62.04 -12.23 -19.68
C GLN A 111 -61.05 -13.29 -19.22
N PHE A 112 -60.02 -12.88 -18.47
CA PHE A 112 -59.12 -13.81 -17.80
C PHE A 112 -59.77 -14.35 -16.54
N ILE A 113 -59.81 -15.67 -16.42
CA ILE A 113 -60.32 -16.38 -15.25
C ILE A 113 -59.31 -17.37 -14.70
N TYR A 114 -59.36 -17.61 -13.40
CA TYR A 114 -58.67 -18.72 -12.75
C TYR A 114 -59.25 -20.06 -13.21
N LEU A 115 -58.38 -21.05 -13.39
CA LEU A 115 -58.77 -22.43 -13.66
C LEU A 115 -58.43 -23.33 -12.47
N VAL A 116 -57.14 -23.51 -12.18
CA VAL A 116 -56.70 -24.34 -11.07
C VAL A 116 -55.68 -23.56 -10.27
N ASP A 117 -55.95 -23.43 -8.98
CA ASP A 117 -55.07 -22.82 -7.99
C ASP A 117 -54.41 -23.92 -7.14
N GLY A 118 -53.08 -23.87 -7.04
CA GLY A 118 -52.27 -24.80 -6.25
C GLY A 118 -52.27 -24.50 -4.75
N LEU A 119 -52.96 -23.45 -4.28
CA LEU A 119 -53.14 -23.13 -2.87
C LEU A 119 -54.02 -24.16 -2.13
N PRO A 120 -53.87 -24.28 -0.79
CA PRO A 120 -54.85 -24.96 0.05
C PRO A 120 -56.20 -24.22 0.00
N VAL A 121 -57.33 -24.96 0.04
CA VAL A 121 -58.68 -24.34 -0.05
C VAL A 121 -58.98 -23.40 1.10
N ASP A 122 -58.39 -23.65 2.27
CA ASP A 122 -58.53 -22.83 3.47
C ASP A 122 -57.64 -21.57 3.44
N SER A 123 -56.81 -21.40 2.41
CA SER A 123 -56.05 -20.17 2.19
C SER A 123 -56.99 -19.01 1.84
N ALA A 124 -56.78 -17.85 2.47
CA ALA A 124 -57.53 -16.63 2.16
C ALA A 124 -57.34 -16.15 0.71
N ASP A 125 -56.22 -16.51 0.11
CA ASP A 125 -55.86 -16.11 -1.26
C ASP A 125 -56.33 -17.14 -2.31
N PHE A 126 -56.93 -18.26 -1.89
CA PHE A 126 -57.40 -19.31 -2.80
C PHE A 126 -58.44 -18.75 -3.79
N ARG A 127 -58.35 -19.18 -5.04
CA ARG A 127 -59.31 -18.87 -6.11
C ARG A 127 -59.94 -20.11 -6.70
N TYR A 128 -61.23 -20.02 -6.97
CA TYR A 128 -62.03 -21.09 -7.58
C TYR A 128 -62.03 -20.97 -9.11
N VAL A 129 -62.43 -22.04 -9.79
CA VAL A 129 -62.62 -21.99 -11.26
C VAL A 129 -63.59 -20.85 -11.61
N GLY A 130 -63.22 -20.03 -12.58
CA GLY A 130 -64.06 -18.94 -13.07
C GLY A 130 -63.92 -17.62 -12.31
N ASP A 131 -63.19 -17.59 -11.18
CA ASP A 131 -62.89 -16.33 -10.49
C ASP A 131 -62.11 -15.39 -11.43
N ALA A 132 -62.44 -14.09 -11.37
CA ALA A 132 -61.80 -13.08 -12.22
C ALA A 132 -60.35 -12.82 -11.80
N MET A 133 -59.48 -12.64 -12.78
CA MET A 133 -58.08 -12.29 -12.54
C MET A 133 -57.90 -10.82 -12.15
N GLU A 134 -56.93 -10.55 -11.27
CA GLU A 134 -56.57 -9.20 -10.84
C GLU A 134 -56.09 -8.34 -12.02
N ALA A 135 -56.54 -7.08 -12.06
CA ALA A 135 -56.30 -6.18 -13.20
C ALA A 135 -54.80 -5.90 -13.46
N GLU A 136 -53.95 -6.01 -12.43
CA GLU A 136 -52.51 -5.81 -12.52
C GLU A 136 -51.78 -6.94 -13.26
N CYS A 137 -52.32 -8.15 -13.25
CA CYS A 137 -51.74 -9.32 -13.93
C CYS A 137 -52.07 -9.35 -15.43
N ILE A 138 -53.18 -8.73 -15.83
CA ILE A 138 -53.73 -8.82 -17.19
C ILE A 138 -52.75 -8.41 -18.30
N PRO A 139 -51.97 -7.32 -18.20
CA PRO A 139 -51.04 -6.93 -19.26
C PRO A 139 -50.01 -8.01 -19.60
N ASP A 140 -49.42 -8.64 -18.57
CA ASP A 140 -48.42 -9.68 -18.76
C ASP A 140 -49.06 -11.00 -19.18
N MET A 141 -50.25 -11.33 -18.68
CA MET A 141 -50.98 -12.51 -19.14
C MET A 141 -51.41 -12.41 -20.61
N LYS A 142 -51.72 -11.21 -21.12
CA LYS A 142 -51.98 -11.01 -22.55
C LYS A 142 -50.77 -11.32 -23.42
N ARG A 143 -49.56 -10.97 -22.96
CA ARG A 143 -48.30 -11.34 -23.62
C ARG A 143 -48.08 -12.85 -23.58
N ALA A 144 -48.35 -13.48 -22.44
CA ALA A 144 -48.30 -14.94 -22.31
C ALA A 144 -49.25 -15.65 -23.27
N VAL A 145 -50.51 -15.24 -23.37
CA VAL A 145 -51.46 -15.83 -24.34
C VAL A 145 -51.03 -15.58 -25.81
N ALA A 146 -50.27 -14.53 -26.08
CA ALA A 146 -49.67 -14.28 -27.39
C ALA A 146 -48.43 -15.16 -27.69
N GLY A 147 -48.07 -16.06 -26.77
CA GLY A 147 -46.95 -17.00 -26.91
C GLY A 147 -45.63 -16.52 -26.30
N GLU A 148 -45.62 -15.40 -25.57
CA GLU A 148 -44.41 -14.87 -24.94
C GLU A 148 -44.23 -15.39 -23.51
N THR A 149 -43.08 -15.98 -23.17
CA THR A 149 -42.74 -16.19 -21.77
C THR A 149 -42.38 -14.87 -21.09
N VAL A 150 -43.12 -14.49 -20.05
CA VAL A 150 -42.95 -13.21 -19.36
C VAL A 150 -42.20 -13.40 -18.04
N PHE A 151 -41.08 -12.68 -17.92
CA PHE A 151 -40.33 -12.54 -16.67
C PHE A 151 -40.28 -11.07 -16.24
N PRO A 152 -40.20 -10.79 -14.93
CA PRO A 152 -39.95 -9.45 -14.44
C PRO A 152 -38.44 -9.16 -14.51
N ASP A 153 -38.09 -7.89 -14.75
CA ASP A 153 -36.69 -7.43 -14.77
C ASP A 153 -36.12 -7.24 -13.35
N GLU A 154 -37.00 -7.10 -12.35
CA GLU A 154 -36.64 -6.96 -10.95
C GLU A 154 -37.61 -7.69 -10.02
N ILE A 155 -37.25 -7.78 -8.74
CA ILE A 155 -38.17 -8.30 -7.72
C ILE A 155 -39.30 -7.28 -7.51
N ASN A 156 -40.53 -7.67 -7.84
CA ASN A 156 -41.72 -6.86 -7.69
C ASN A 156 -42.02 -6.62 -6.21
N LYS A 157 -42.37 -5.39 -5.84
CA LYS A 157 -42.84 -5.07 -4.49
C LYS A 157 -44.35 -4.99 -4.49
N THR A 158 -45.00 -5.96 -3.88
CA THR A 158 -46.45 -5.96 -3.70
C THR A 158 -46.79 -5.66 -2.24
N THR A 159 -48.08 -5.48 -1.95
CA THR A 159 -48.61 -5.38 -0.57
C THR A 159 -48.34 -6.63 0.26
N TRP A 160 -48.04 -7.76 -0.40
CA TRP A 160 -47.82 -9.07 0.20
C TRP A 160 -46.33 -9.41 0.40
N GLY A 161 -45.44 -8.52 -0.02
CA GLY A 161 -43.99 -8.64 0.09
C GLY A 161 -43.26 -8.59 -1.26
N PRO A 162 -41.93 -8.77 -1.25
CA PRO A 162 -41.13 -8.90 -2.47
C PRO A 162 -41.41 -10.25 -3.15
N VAL A 163 -41.81 -10.22 -4.41
CA VAL A 163 -42.20 -11.41 -5.17
C VAL A 163 -41.59 -11.41 -6.57
N PHE A 164 -41.36 -12.59 -7.11
CA PHE A 164 -40.93 -12.78 -8.50
C PHE A 164 -42.04 -13.52 -9.24
N ILE A 165 -42.77 -12.81 -10.09
CA ILE A 165 -43.95 -13.32 -10.81
C ILE A 165 -43.59 -13.52 -12.27
N SER A 166 -43.77 -14.72 -12.78
CA SER A 166 -43.61 -15.04 -14.19
C SER A 166 -44.86 -15.71 -14.76
N TYR A 167 -45.08 -15.48 -16.05
CA TYR A 167 -46.22 -16.02 -16.78
C TYR A 167 -45.73 -16.80 -18.00
N PHE A 168 -46.22 -18.02 -18.14
CA PHE A 168 -45.86 -18.90 -19.23
C PHE A 168 -47.08 -19.25 -20.08
N PRO A 169 -46.96 -19.25 -21.41
CA PRO A 169 -47.98 -19.85 -22.28
C PRO A 169 -48.07 -21.36 -22.03
N MET A 170 -49.28 -21.86 -21.87
CA MET A 170 -49.56 -23.31 -21.84
C MET A 170 -50.04 -23.77 -23.21
N HIS A 171 -49.56 -24.90 -23.72
CA HIS A 171 -49.86 -25.36 -25.08
C HIS A 171 -50.61 -26.69 -25.14
N ASP A 172 -51.36 -26.83 -26.23
CA ASP A 172 -51.88 -28.09 -26.74
C ASP A 172 -51.52 -28.18 -28.23
N GLY A 173 -50.49 -28.96 -28.53
CA GLY A 173 -49.81 -28.91 -29.83
C GLY A 173 -49.19 -27.53 -30.08
N ASP A 174 -49.51 -26.92 -31.23
CA ASP A 174 -49.00 -25.60 -31.61
C ASP A 174 -49.88 -24.43 -31.08
N LYS A 175 -50.94 -24.73 -30.33
CA LYS A 175 -51.92 -23.74 -29.87
C LYS A 175 -51.66 -23.36 -28.41
N VAL A 176 -51.55 -22.07 -28.13
CA VAL A 176 -51.60 -21.54 -26.75
C VAL A 176 -53.04 -21.63 -26.24
N ILE A 177 -53.25 -22.36 -25.15
CA ILE A 177 -54.56 -22.66 -24.56
C ILE A 177 -54.81 -21.94 -23.23
N GLY A 178 -53.76 -21.40 -22.62
CA GLY A 178 -53.88 -20.62 -21.40
C GLY A 178 -52.54 -20.15 -20.89
N VAL A 179 -52.51 -19.81 -19.61
CA VAL A 179 -51.35 -19.24 -18.91
C VAL A 179 -51.11 -20.00 -17.62
N LEU A 180 -49.83 -20.27 -17.32
CA LEU A 180 -49.36 -20.69 -16.02
C LEU A 180 -48.69 -19.50 -15.33
N GLY A 181 -49.24 -19.09 -14.18
CA GLY A 181 -48.64 -18.11 -13.29
C GLY A 181 -47.78 -18.78 -12.23
N ILE A 182 -46.52 -18.37 -12.12
CA ILE A 182 -45.57 -18.85 -11.10
C ILE A 182 -45.09 -17.65 -10.29
N GLU A 183 -45.30 -17.69 -8.98
CA GLU A 183 -44.88 -16.61 -8.08
C GLU A 183 -44.01 -17.16 -6.95
N PHE A 184 -42.76 -16.71 -6.91
CA PHE A 184 -41.86 -17.00 -5.80
C PHE A 184 -41.95 -15.93 -4.72
N ASP A 185 -41.98 -16.37 -3.46
CA ASP A 185 -41.61 -15.50 -2.35
C ASP A 185 -40.12 -15.15 -2.48
N ALA A 186 -39.84 -13.89 -2.78
CA ALA A 186 -38.49 -13.38 -2.94
C ALA A 186 -38.04 -12.59 -1.70
N THR A 187 -38.73 -12.70 -0.56
CA THR A 187 -38.42 -11.95 0.67
C THR A 187 -37.00 -12.20 1.15
N SER A 188 -36.55 -13.45 1.21
CA SER A 188 -35.20 -13.79 1.69
C SER A 188 -34.11 -13.27 0.75
N GLN A 189 -34.33 -13.43 -0.56
CA GLN A 189 -33.46 -12.96 -1.64
C GLN A 189 -33.35 -11.43 -1.61
N TYR A 190 -34.51 -10.75 -1.55
CA TYR A 190 -34.60 -9.31 -1.44
C TYR A 190 -33.91 -8.78 -0.17
N ASN A 191 -34.12 -9.42 0.98
CA ASN A 191 -33.50 -9.00 2.24
C ASN A 191 -31.98 -9.22 2.23
N THR A 192 -31.51 -10.37 1.72
CA THR A 192 -30.08 -10.66 1.56
C THR A 192 -29.43 -9.62 0.64
N TYR A 193 -30.06 -9.35 -0.49
CA TYR A 193 -29.61 -8.33 -1.44
C TYR A 193 -29.59 -6.93 -0.83
N ARG A 194 -30.65 -6.55 -0.12
CA ARG A 194 -30.74 -5.26 0.59
C ARG A 194 -29.63 -5.13 1.62
N LEU A 195 -29.34 -6.20 2.35
CA LEU A 195 -28.26 -6.23 3.32
C LEU A 195 -26.91 -6.05 2.62
N MET A 196 -26.61 -6.85 1.58
CA MET A 196 -25.37 -6.71 0.79
C MET A 196 -25.18 -5.31 0.21
N LYS A 197 -26.28 -4.66 -0.23
CA LYS A 197 -26.26 -3.28 -0.73
C LYS A 197 -25.81 -2.27 0.33
N ILE A 198 -26.09 -2.52 1.60
CA ILE A 198 -25.77 -1.62 2.71
C ILE A 198 -24.44 -2.02 3.37
N THR A 199 -24.24 -3.30 3.68
CA THR A 199 -23.09 -3.78 4.44
C THR A 199 -21.79 -3.72 3.65
N THR A 200 -21.82 -4.06 2.35
CA THR A 200 -20.59 -4.11 1.54
C THR A 200 -19.94 -2.73 1.40
N PRO A 201 -20.66 -1.64 1.08
CA PRO A 201 -20.07 -0.30 1.07
C PRO A 201 -19.51 0.13 2.44
N VAL A 202 -20.18 -0.22 3.54
CA VAL A 202 -19.73 0.10 4.89
C VAL A 202 -18.41 -0.62 5.22
N VAL A 203 -18.32 -1.93 4.95
CA VAL A 203 -17.09 -2.71 5.18
C VAL A 203 -15.94 -2.19 4.31
N LEU A 204 -16.21 -1.84 3.06
CA LEU A 204 -15.22 -1.23 2.17
C LEU A 204 -14.72 0.09 2.73
N LEU A 205 -15.61 1.00 3.13
CA LEU A 205 -15.25 2.31 3.70
C LEU A 205 -14.38 2.16 4.96
N LEU A 206 -14.75 1.25 5.87
CA LEU A 206 -13.96 0.98 7.07
C LEU A 206 -12.56 0.43 6.73
N SER A 207 -12.48 -0.47 5.75
CA SER A 207 -11.20 -1.01 5.25
C SER A 207 -10.33 0.07 4.61
N CYS A 208 -10.93 0.99 3.85
CA CYS A 208 -10.25 2.14 3.25
C CYS A 208 -9.65 3.05 4.33
N MET A 209 -10.45 3.37 5.34
CA MET A 209 -10.01 4.19 6.48
C MET A 209 -8.84 3.53 7.23
N ALA A 210 -8.94 2.22 7.50
CA ALA A 210 -7.87 1.49 8.16
C ALA A 210 -6.57 1.51 7.33
N ALA A 211 -6.66 1.26 6.02
CA ALA A 211 -5.51 1.31 5.12
C ALA A 211 -4.85 2.70 5.07
N ALA A 212 -5.66 3.77 5.00
CA ALA A 212 -5.16 5.14 5.01
C ALA A 212 -4.45 5.49 6.33
N VAL A 213 -5.00 5.06 7.48
CA VAL A 213 -4.35 5.24 8.79
C VAL A 213 -3.02 4.49 8.83
N ILE A 214 -2.98 3.22 8.39
CA ILE A 214 -1.73 2.43 8.36
C ILE A 214 -0.69 3.10 7.46
N ALA A 215 -1.07 3.56 6.27
CA ALA A 215 -0.17 4.25 5.35
C ALA A 215 0.45 5.50 5.98
N VAL A 216 -0.35 6.32 6.66
CA VAL A 216 0.13 7.52 7.38
C VAL A 216 1.08 7.14 8.52
N LEU A 217 0.78 6.08 9.27
CA LEU A 217 1.65 5.61 10.36
C LEU A 217 3.01 5.12 9.82
N MET A 218 3.01 4.37 8.72
CA MET A 218 4.24 3.91 8.07
C MET A 218 5.05 5.09 7.52
N PHE A 219 4.40 6.03 6.83
CA PHE A 219 5.07 7.22 6.30
C PHE A 219 5.72 8.05 7.41
N ARG A 220 5.02 8.25 8.53
CA ARG A 220 5.57 8.94 9.70
C ARG A 220 6.75 8.22 10.32
N ARG A 221 6.74 6.88 10.34
CA ARG A 221 7.85 6.07 10.87
C ARG A 221 9.09 6.20 9.99
N ILE A 222 8.92 6.14 8.67
CA ILE A 222 10.00 6.27 7.69
C ILE A 222 10.55 7.70 7.67
N SER A 223 9.68 8.71 7.82
CA SER A 223 10.05 10.12 7.76
C SER A 223 10.58 10.70 9.09
N ASN A 224 10.69 9.90 10.15
CA ASN A 224 11.14 10.39 11.44
C ASN A 224 12.66 10.68 11.40
N PRO A 225 13.09 11.94 11.66
CA PRO A 225 14.50 12.35 11.57
C PRO A 225 15.43 11.55 12.48
N LEU A 226 14.91 11.02 13.59
CA LEU A 226 15.70 10.20 14.53
C LEU A 226 16.29 8.93 13.87
N TYR A 227 15.63 8.36 12.86
CA TYR A 227 16.17 7.25 12.06
C TYR A 227 17.18 7.73 11.01
N LYS A 228 17.04 8.96 10.50
CA LYS A 228 18.04 9.58 9.62
C LYS A 228 19.32 9.89 10.38
N ASP A 229 19.22 10.38 11.61
CA ASP A 229 20.37 10.75 12.44
C ASP A 229 21.17 9.51 12.84
N LEU A 230 20.52 8.39 13.17
CA LEU A 230 21.21 7.12 13.42
C LEU A 230 21.91 6.56 12.16
N SER A 231 21.34 6.78 10.98
CA SER A 231 21.92 6.34 9.71
C SER A 231 23.11 7.19 9.25
N ASN A 232 23.25 8.41 9.80
CA ASN A 232 24.22 9.41 9.34
C ASN A 232 25.28 9.76 10.39
N THR A 233 25.22 9.16 11.58
CA THR A 233 26.14 9.41 12.70
C THR A 233 26.92 8.14 13.02
N ASP A 234 28.20 8.28 13.33
CA ASP A 234 29.05 7.22 13.87
C ASP A 234 28.81 7.09 15.38
N MET A 235 28.38 5.92 15.83
CA MET A 235 27.94 5.72 17.22
C MET A 235 29.08 5.79 18.24
N LEU A 236 30.33 5.60 17.82
CA LEU A 236 31.48 5.62 18.72
C LEU A 236 31.99 7.05 18.95
N THR A 237 32.13 7.82 17.87
CA THR A 237 32.72 9.18 17.93
C THR A 237 31.68 10.29 17.98
N GLY A 238 30.41 10.02 17.63
CA GLY A 238 29.35 11.03 17.53
C GLY A 238 29.44 11.90 16.26
N LEU A 239 30.48 11.71 15.44
CA LEU A 239 30.67 12.42 14.18
C LEU A 239 29.72 11.94 13.09
N LYS A 240 29.62 12.67 11.98
CA LYS A 240 28.95 12.17 10.78
C LYS A 240 29.68 10.93 10.24
N ASN A 241 28.95 9.95 9.73
CA ASN A 241 29.53 8.71 9.20
C ASN A 241 29.78 8.78 7.68
N ARG A 242 30.34 7.70 7.12
CA ARG A 242 30.60 7.54 5.68
C ARG A 242 29.39 7.83 4.79
N ASN A 243 28.19 7.36 5.17
CA ASN A 243 26.98 7.59 4.37
C ASN A 243 26.64 9.08 4.30
N ALA A 244 26.75 9.79 5.41
CA ALA A 244 26.56 11.24 5.44
C ALA A 244 27.61 11.97 4.59
N PHE A 245 28.87 11.52 4.61
CA PHE A 245 29.92 12.07 3.77
C PHE A 245 29.62 11.89 2.27
N GLU A 246 29.25 10.68 1.83
CA GLU A 246 28.98 10.40 0.42
C GLU A 246 27.78 11.22 -0.11
N VAL A 247 26.73 11.40 0.71
CA VAL A 247 25.58 12.25 0.38
C VAL A 247 25.98 13.72 0.28
N ASP A 248 26.72 14.24 1.27
CA ASP A 248 27.14 15.64 1.30
C ASP A 248 28.12 15.94 0.13
N LEU A 249 29.06 15.04 -0.14
CA LEU A 249 30.02 15.13 -1.24
C LEU A 249 29.31 15.20 -2.60
N HIS A 250 28.31 14.32 -2.82
CA HIS A 250 27.51 14.35 -4.05
C HIS A 250 26.71 15.66 -4.18
N ASN A 251 26.10 16.13 -3.10
CA ASN A 251 25.35 17.39 -3.10
C ASN A 251 26.24 18.59 -3.44
N TRP A 252 27.45 18.65 -2.89
CA TRP A 252 28.41 19.70 -3.21
C TRP A 252 28.95 19.61 -4.64
N ASP A 253 29.17 18.40 -5.15
CA ASP A 253 29.60 18.20 -6.53
C ASP A 253 28.58 18.74 -7.53
N GLN A 254 27.28 18.60 -7.23
CA GLN A 254 26.18 19.04 -8.10
C GLN A 254 25.76 20.52 -7.92
N HIS A 255 25.79 21.05 -6.69
CA HIS A 255 25.10 22.31 -6.36
C HIS A 255 25.95 23.40 -5.70
N ALA A 256 27.15 23.08 -5.22
CA ALA A 256 27.97 24.06 -4.50
C ALA A 256 28.92 24.83 -5.42
N ASP A 257 29.19 26.08 -5.04
CA ASP A 257 30.40 26.77 -5.49
C ASP A 257 31.61 26.02 -4.91
N LYS A 258 32.51 25.60 -5.80
CA LYS A 258 33.71 24.83 -5.44
C LYS A 258 34.92 25.74 -5.21
N ALA A 259 34.77 27.05 -5.38
CA ALA A 259 35.84 28.00 -5.10
C ALA A 259 36.29 27.92 -3.63
N GLY A 260 37.59 27.68 -3.42
CA GLY A 260 38.16 27.55 -2.07
C GLY A 260 37.68 26.31 -1.29
N LEU A 261 37.02 25.33 -1.93
CA LEU A 261 36.66 24.09 -1.27
C LEU A 261 37.92 23.25 -1.03
N ALA A 262 38.13 22.81 0.21
CA ALA A 262 39.21 21.91 0.58
C ALA A 262 38.69 20.64 1.23
N ILE A 263 39.32 19.52 0.90
CA ILE A 263 39.14 18.24 1.59
C ILE A 263 40.41 17.96 2.37
N LEU A 264 40.24 17.62 3.64
CA LEU A 264 41.31 17.21 4.55
C LEU A 264 41.07 15.75 4.91
N SER A 265 42.11 14.93 4.79
CA SER A 265 42.08 13.51 5.13
C SER A 265 42.98 13.28 6.33
N PHE A 266 42.49 12.50 7.29
CA PHE A 266 43.18 12.16 8.52
C PHE A 266 43.16 10.65 8.75
N ASP A 267 44.23 10.15 9.33
CA ASP A 267 44.39 8.77 9.75
C ASP A 267 45.04 8.76 11.14
N LEU A 268 44.40 8.07 12.09
CA LEU A 268 44.96 7.85 13.42
C LEU A 268 45.99 6.72 13.36
N ASP A 269 47.27 7.09 13.44
CA ASP A 269 48.35 6.13 13.33
C ASP A 269 48.31 5.13 14.50
N HIS A 270 48.77 3.90 14.25
CA HIS A 270 49.01 2.87 15.27
C HIS A 270 47.77 2.37 16.04
N LEU A 271 46.55 2.59 15.55
CA LEU A 271 45.34 2.07 16.20
C LEU A 271 45.41 0.54 16.45
N LYS A 272 45.97 -0.22 15.50
CA LYS A 272 46.16 -1.67 15.67
C LYS A 272 47.11 -1.99 16.83
N ASP A 273 48.21 -1.28 16.96
CA ASP A 273 49.19 -1.49 18.04
C ASP A 273 48.55 -1.19 19.41
N VAL A 274 47.73 -0.13 19.49
CA VAL A 274 46.95 0.20 20.69
C VAL A 274 45.94 -0.89 21.02
N ASN A 275 45.23 -1.42 20.03
CA ASN A 275 44.29 -2.52 20.22
C ASN A 275 44.98 -3.81 20.69
N ASP A 276 46.11 -4.16 20.07
CA ASP A 276 46.84 -5.38 20.38
C ASP A 276 47.51 -5.31 21.77
N GLN A 277 47.97 -4.13 22.19
CA GLN A 277 48.64 -3.93 23.47
C GLN A 277 47.67 -3.70 24.65
N TYR A 278 46.57 -2.97 24.44
CA TYR A 278 45.69 -2.50 25.53
C TYR A 278 44.22 -2.95 25.39
N GLY A 279 43.88 -3.67 24.32
CA GLY A 279 42.53 -4.17 24.05
C GLY A 279 41.61 -3.15 23.37
N HIS A 280 40.53 -3.65 22.77
CA HIS A 280 39.59 -2.86 21.97
C HIS A 280 38.94 -1.68 22.71
N ALA A 281 38.64 -1.82 24.00
CA ALA A 281 38.08 -0.71 24.78
C ALA A 281 39.04 0.49 24.86
N ARG A 282 40.36 0.24 24.86
CA ARG A 282 41.36 1.32 24.83
C ARG A 282 41.53 1.87 23.42
N GLY A 283 41.41 1.04 22.39
CA GLY A 283 41.33 1.50 21.00
C GLY A 283 40.10 2.37 20.73
N ASP A 284 38.95 2.06 21.31
CA ASP A 284 37.76 2.89 21.25
C ASP A 284 37.99 4.25 21.93
N ALA A 285 38.63 4.27 23.10
CA ALA A 285 39.03 5.51 23.75
C ALA A 285 40.05 6.31 22.93
N TYR A 286 40.97 5.64 22.23
CA TYR A 286 41.94 6.26 21.31
C TYR A 286 41.24 6.93 20.13
N LEU A 287 40.26 6.25 19.53
CA LEU A 287 39.44 6.80 18.45
C LEU A 287 38.62 8.02 18.89
N ILE A 288 38.00 7.95 20.08
CA ILE A 288 37.25 9.08 20.65
C ILE A 288 38.18 10.27 20.90
N LEU A 289 39.37 10.02 21.47
CA LEU A 289 40.33 11.07 21.75
C LEU A 289 40.85 11.74 20.47
N GLY A 290 41.29 10.94 19.50
CA GLY A 290 41.80 11.45 18.23
C GLY A 290 40.74 12.22 17.44
N SER A 291 39.51 11.72 17.40
CA SER A 291 38.38 12.44 16.78
C SER A 291 38.05 13.75 17.50
N SER A 292 38.09 13.78 18.84
CA SER A 292 37.86 15.00 19.62
C SER A 292 38.93 16.07 19.35
N VAL A 293 40.21 15.67 19.25
CA VAL A 293 41.31 16.57 18.90
C VAL A 293 41.12 17.20 17.52
N ILE A 294 40.71 16.40 16.53
CA ILE A 294 40.43 16.90 15.18
C ILE A 294 39.20 17.82 15.20
N GLU A 295 38.13 17.42 15.87
CA GLU A 295 36.88 18.20 15.92
C GLU A 295 37.07 19.56 16.60
N GLU A 296 37.81 19.62 17.71
CA GLU A 296 38.04 20.85 18.45
C GLU A 296 38.91 21.84 17.67
N ALA A 297 40.00 21.38 17.04
CA ALA A 297 40.85 22.22 16.20
C ALA A 297 40.12 22.78 14.96
N LEU A 298 39.10 22.06 14.49
CA LEU A 298 38.31 22.46 13.32
C LEU A 298 36.97 23.13 13.67
N TYR A 299 36.72 23.37 14.97
CA TYR A 299 35.42 23.78 15.47
C TYR A 299 34.85 25.02 14.75
N GLY A 300 33.62 24.89 14.27
CA GLY A 300 32.88 25.95 13.59
C GLY A 300 33.36 26.30 12.17
N LYS A 301 34.37 25.60 11.64
CA LYS A 301 34.97 25.89 10.32
C LYS A 301 34.70 24.80 9.27
N CYS A 302 34.48 23.56 9.69
CA CYS A 302 34.24 22.45 8.77
C CYS A 302 33.17 21.48 9.29
N VAL A 303 32.80 20.54 8.43
CA VAL A 303 32.08 19.33 8.84
C VAL A 303 33.06 18.16 8.85
N LEU A 304 33.14 17.46 9.99
CA LEU A 304 34.02 16.31 10.19
C LEU A 304 33.24 15.00 10.08
N TYR A 305 33.82 14.02 9.40
CA TYR A 305 33.24 12.71 9.14
C TYR A 305 34.21 11.60 9.54
N ARG A 306 33.70 10.51 10.09
CA ARG A 306 34.44 9.24 10.19
C ARG A 306 34.02 8.32 9.04
N ILE A 307 34.96 8.02 8.14
CA ILE A 307 34.68 7.29 6.90
C ILE A 307 35.21 5.85 6.90
N GLY A 308 36.13 5.54 7.83
CA GLY A 308 36.74 4.23 8.01
C GLY A 308 36.94 3.89 9.49
N GLY A 309 37.80 2.91 9.77
CA GLY A 309 38.12 2.49 11.14
C GLY A 309 38.81 3.62 11.91
N ASP A 310 39.96 4.05 11.42
CA ASP A 310 40.84 5.12 11.90
C ASP A 310 40.88 6.34 10.97
N GLU A 311 40.09 6.33 9.89
CA GLU A 311 40.08 7.35 8.85
C GLU A 311 38.97 8.39 9.05
N PHE A 312 39.36 9.66 9.00
CA PHE A 312 38.46 10.81 9.11
C PHE A 312 38.66 11.76 7.94
N VAL A 313 37.59 12.45 7.56
CA VAL A 313 37.62 13.46 6.51
C VAL A 313 36.91 14.71 6.99
N ALA A 314 37.51 15.87 6.72
CA ALA A 314 36.85 17.15 6.89
C ALA A 314 36.70 17.88 5.55
N VAL A 315 35.57 18.57 5.38
CA VAL A 315 35.35 19.43 4.21
C VAL A 315 35.15 20.86 4.64
N ILE A 316 35.94 21.74 4.04
CA ILE A 316 35.92 23.19 4.27
C ILE A 316 35.38 23.86 3.02
N GLN A 317 34.44 24.78 3.21
CA GLN A 317 33.96 25.66 2.14
C GLN A 317 34.66 27.01 2.25
N ASN A 318 35.11 27.57 1.13
CA ASN A 318 35.77 28.88 1.06
C ASN A 318 37.04 29.01 1.93
N GLY A 319 37.79 27.93 2.12
CA GLY A 319 39.03 27.94 2.88
C GLY A 319 40.20 28.59 2.13
N LYS A 320 41.20 29.05 2.89
CA LYS A 320 42.50 29.50 2.36
C LYS A 320 43.62 28.57 2.80
N PRO A 321 44.70 28.42 2.01
CA PRO A 321 45.83 27.56 2.37
C PRO A 321 46.40 27.84 3.77
N GLU A 322 46.57 29.10 4.15
CA GLU A 322 47.16 29.49 5.43
C GLU A 322 46.25 29.11 6.62
N GLU A 323 44.93 29.13 6.42
CA GLU A 323 43.94 28.73 7.42
C GLU A 323 43.97 27.21 7.62
N VAL A 324 44.00 26.45 6.53
CA VAL A 324 44.11 24.98 6.57
C VAL A 324 45.40 24.54 7.25
N GLU A 325 46.52 25.15 6.89
CA GLU A 325 47.80 24.87 7.55
C GLU A 325 47.81 25.26 9.03
N GLY A 326 47.12 26.35 9.39
CA GLY A 326 46.91 26.74 10.79
C GLY A 326 46.18 25.67 11.58
N MET A 327 45.08 25.14 11.05
CA MET A 327 44.31 24.07 11.67
C MET A 327 45.13 22.77 11.81
N LEU A 328 45.91 22.40 10.79
CA LEU A 328 46.78 21.21 10.85
C LEU A 328 47.89 21.35 11.91
N ARG A 329 48.43 22.57 12.10
CA ARG A 329 49.37 22.85 13.19
C ARG A 329 48.70 22.73 14.56
N GLU A 330 47.48 23.24 14.70
CA GLU A 330 46.70 23.17 15.94
C GLU A 330 46.40 21.72 16.33
N ILE A 331 45.96 20.88 15.38
CA ILE A 331 45.76 19.44 15.56
C ILE A 331 47.04 18.78 16.10
N ARG A 332 48.21 19.08 15.51
CA ARG A 332 49.48 18.52 15.99
C ARG A 332 49.77 18.92 17.44
N VAL A 333 49.65 20.21 17.77
CA VAL A 333 49.93 20.70 19.13
C VAL A 333 49.00 20.05 20.14
N MET A 334 47.72 19.93 19.82
CA MET A 334 46.72 19.28 20.70
C MET A 334 46.98 17.78 20.85
N ALA A 335 47.33 17.07 19.76
CA ALA A 335 47.69 15.66 19.83
C ALA A 335 48.95 15.42 20.70
N GLU A 336 49.96 16.29 20.61
CA GLU A 336 51.15 16.22 21.46
C GLU A 336 50.83 16.48 22.94
N GLN A 337 49.91 17.42 23.23
CA GLN A 337 49.44 17.69 24.58
C GLN A 337 48.69 16.48 25.16
N GLU A 338 47.75 15.91 24.40
CA GLU A 338 47.01 14.73 24.83
C GLU A 338 47.90 13.50 24.99
N SER A 339 48.94 13.36 24.15
CA SER A 339 49.94 12.30 24.31
C SER A 339 50.61 12.35 25.70
N ARG A 340 50.92 13.56 26.19
CA ARG A 340 51.52 13.76 27.53
C ARG A 340 50.53 13.47 28.65
N ASN A 341 49.26 13.84 28.46
CA ASN A 341 48.21 13.65 29.46
C ASN A 341 47.82 12.19 29.64
N GLN A 342 47.77 11.42 28.55
CA GLN A 342 47.26 10.04 28.55
C GLN A 342 48.34 8.98 28.77
N GLY A 343 49.62 9.35 28.66
CA GLY A 343 50.76 8.45 28.84
C GLY A 343 51.02 7.50 27.66
N PHE A 344 50.46 7.77 26.49
CA PHE A 344 50.72 7.05 25.24
C PHE A 344 50.69 8.02 24.04
N GLU A 345 51.38 7.72 22.95
CA GLU A 345 51.49 8.58 21.76
C GLU A 345 50.16 8.65 20.99
N VAL A 346 49.57 9.85 20.87
CA VAL A 346 48.48 10.17 19.94
C VAL A 346 49.09 10.74 18.68
N SER A 347 49.13 9.94 17.61
CA SER A 347 49.69 10.36 16.33
C SER A 347 48.62 10.41 15.25
N ILE A 348 48.54 11.55 14.57
CA ILE A 348 47.60 11.81 13.49
C ILE A 348 48.38 12.16 12.24
N SER A 349 48.19 11.36 11.20
CA SER A 349 48.65 11.66 9.85
C SER A 349 47.56 12.47 9.14
N ALA A 350 47.95 13.56 8.49
CA ALA A 350 47.02 14.46 7.81
C ALA A 350 47.53 14.85 6.43
N GLY A 351 46.59 15.04 5.51
CA GLY A 351 46.81 15.59 4.18
C GLY A 351 45.62 16.44 3.76
N TYR A 352 45.82 17.33 2.79
CA TYR A 352 44.75 18.16 2.28
C TYR A 352 44.90 18.43 0.79
N ALA A 353 43.79 18.76 0.14
CA ALA A 353 43.76 19.24 -1.22
C ALA A 353 42.63 20.27 -1.41
N PHE A 354 42.95 21.39 -2.06
CA PHE A 354 41.95 22.32 -2.57
C PHE A 354 41.44 21.86 -3.91
N TYR A 355 40.14 21.97 -4.16
CA TYR A 355 39.54 21.70 -5.46
C TYR A 355 40.24 22.53 -6.56
N ASP A 356 40.73 21.85 -7.59
CA ASP A 356 41.35 22.48 -8.75
C ASP A 356 40.61 22.06 -10.01
N SER A 357 39.87 22.98 -10.63
CA SER A 357 39.10 22.71 -11.85
C SER A 357 39.94 22.25 -13.04
N ARG A 358 41.27 22.41 -13.01
CA ARG A 358 42.19 21.93 -14.05
C ARG A 358 42.57 20.46 -13.86
N GLN A 359 42.50 19.95 -12.62
CA GLN A 359 42.97 18.61 -12.25
C GLN A 359 41.84 17.69 -11.78
N ASP A 360 40.77 18.25 -11.20
CA ASP A 360 39.65 17.53 -10.62
C ASP A 360 38.41 17.63 -11.50
N LYS A 361 37.87 16.48 -11.91
CA LYS A 361 36.57 16.41 -12.59
C LYS A 361 35.42 16.41 -11.59
N THR A 362 35.67 15.85 -10.41
CA THR A 362 34.70 15.71 -9.31
C THR A 362 35.39 15.92 -7.97
N LEU A 363 34.63 16.19 -6.92
CA LEU A 363 35.18 16.23 -5.55
C LEU A 363 35.81 14.91 -5.09
N ALA A 364 35.47 13.78 -5.72
CA ALA A 364 36.14 12.51 -5.48
C ALA A 364 37.61 12.52 -5.95
N ASP A 365 37.97 13.31 -6.96
CA ASP A 365 39.36 13.47 -7.39
C ASP A 365 40.15 14.29 -6.37
N THR A 366 39.53 15.35 -5.81
CA THR A 366 40.09 16.14 -4.72
C THR A 366 40.34 15.29 -3.48
N LEU A 367 39.39 14.42 -3.10
CA LEU A 367 39.54 13.48 -2.00
C LEU A 367 40.75 12.57 -2.21
N ARG A 368 40.90 11.96 -3.39
CA ARG A 368 42.06 11.10 -3.70
C ARG A 368 43.38 11.85 -3.59
N ARG A 369 43.43 13.14 -3.97
CA ARG A 369 44.65 13.96 -3.80
C ARG A 369 44.96 14.25 -2.34
N SER A 370 43.93 14.52 -1.53
CA SER A 370 44.06 14.67 -0.08
C SER A 370 44.58 13.39 0.58
N ASP A 371 43.99 12.24 0.26
CA ASP A 371 44.43 10.93 0.76
C ASP A 371 45.87 10.60 0.34
N ALA A 372 46.23 10.89 -0.91
CA ALA A 372 47.59 10.69 -1.39
C ALA A 372 48.60 11.60 -0.67
N CYS A 373 48.20 12.83 -0.31
CA CYS A 373 49.00 13.74 0.51
C CYS A 373 49.20 13.17 1.92
N MET A 374 48.11 12.73 2.56
CA MET A 374 48.14 12.11 3.89
C MET A 374 49.04 10.88 3.93
N TYR A 375 48.92 10.01 2.92
CA TYR A 375 49.74 8.80 2.83
C TYR A 375 51.23 9.10 2.66
N ARG A 376 51.60 10.16 1.91
CA ARG A 376 52.99 10.63 1.83
C ARG A 376 53.49 11.09 3.19
N THR A 377 52.71 11.87 3.94
CA THR A 377 53.05 12.31 5.30
C THR A 377 53.27 11.11 6.23
N LYS A 378 52.37 10.12 6.20
CA LYS A 378 52.45 8.90 7.01
C LYS A 378 53.72 8.10 6.69
N ARG A 379 54.04 7.94 5.40
CA ARG A 379 55.23 7.21 4.94
C ARG A 379 56.54 7.91 5.31
N SER A 380 56.62 9.23 5.17
CA SER A 380 57.82 10.00 5.54
C SER A 380 58.14 9.88 7.04
N ARG A 381 57.12 9.94 7.91
CA ARG A 381 57.31 9.74 9.35
C ARG A 381 57.77 8.33 9.71
N TRP A 382 57.25 7.32 9.00
CA TRP A 382 57.68 5.94 9.19
C TRP A 382 59.15 5.77 8.81
N ASN A 383 59.54 6.32 7.65
CA ASN A 383 60.93 6.32 7.19
C ASN A 383 61.86 7.08 8.16
N GLU A 384 61.44 8.23 8.70
CA GLU A 384 62.23 8.98 9.70
C GLU A 384 62.38 8.22 11.03
N LYS A 385 61.35 7.50 11.50
CA LYS A 385 61.44 6.62 12.68
C LYS A 385 62.38 5.44 12.42
N THR A 386 62.34 4.81 11.25
CA THR A 386 63.26 3.72 10.88
C THR A 386 64.69 4.22 10.64
N ASP A 387 64.87 5.39 10.03
CA ASP A 387 66.20 5.97 9.78
C ASP A 387 66.84 6.53 11.06
N ASN A 388 66.04 6.97 12.06
CA ASN A 388 66.55 7.27 13.40
C ASN A 388 66.87 6.01 14.21
N ALA A 389 66.25 4.87 13.89
CA ALA A 389 66.61 3.57 14.46
C ALA A 389 67.84 2.94 13.77
N ASP A 390 68.06 3.21 12.48
CA ASP A 390 69.11 2.58 11.64
C ASP A 390 70.21 3.53 11.11
N GLY A 391 70.21 4.81 11.48
CA GLY A 391 71.33 5.75 11.31
C GLY A 391 71.80 6.03 9.88
N LYS A 392 70.91 6.34 8.91
CA LYS A 392 71.32 6.81 7.56
C LYS A 392 70.47 7.99 7.06
N LYS A 393 71.14 8.97 6.41
CA LYS A 393 70.54 10.13 5.71
C LYS A 393 70.41 9.85 4.20
N ALA A 394 69.35 10.33 3.56
CA ALA A 394 69.27 10.48 2.10
C ALA A 394 68.43 11.69 1.64
N ASP A 395 68.81 12.23 0.48
CA ASP A 395 68.52 13.56 -0.10
C ASP A 395 67.15 13.77 -0.78
N GLU A 396 66.85 15.05 -1.06
CA GLU A 396 65.61 15.65 -1.56
C GLU A 396 65.37 15.53 -3.10
N ALA A 397 64.10 15.41 -3.50
CA ALA A 397 63.60 15.80 -4.83
C ALA A 397 62.14 16.32 -4.73
N GLY A 398 61.86 17.45 -5.40
CA GLY A 398 60.64 18.25 -5.26
C GLY A 398 59.44 17.89 -6.15
N GLY A 399 58.27 18.38 -5.74
CA GLY A 399 57.00 18.37 -6.47
C GLY A 399 55.94 19.15 -5.70
N GLU A 400 55.26 20.09 -6.37
CA GLU A 400 54.31 21.04 -5.78
C GLU A 400 53.07 20.35 -5.18
N GLY A 401 53.07 20.30 -3.85
CA GLY A 401 52.01 19.89 -2.95
C GLY A 401 52.59 19.97 -1.54
N GLY A 402 52.00 20.75 -0.64
CA GLY A 402 52.57 20.99 0.69
C GLY A 402 52.77 19.69 1.45
N VAL A 403 54.02 19.27 1.64
CA VAL A 403 54.39 18.16 2.53
C VAL A 403 54.67 18.74 3.91
N PHE A 404 53.90 18.34 4.91
CA PHE A 404 54.08 18.79 6.28
C PHE A 404 55.16 17.96 6.98
N GLY A 405 56.41 18.45 7.00
CA GLY A 405 57.52 17.67 7.58
C GLY A 405 58.94 18.26 7.53
N LYS A 406 59.14 19.58 7.49
CA LYS A 406 60.48 20.15 7.72
C LYS A 406 60.42 21.34 8.65
N ASP A 407 60.80 21.12 9.90
CA ASP A 407 61.50 22.08 10.75
C ASP A 407 61.98 21.35 12.03
N SER A 408 63.23 20.88 12.01
CA SER A 408 63.97 20.48 13.21
C SER A 408 64.94 21.61 13.60
N GLY A 409 64.38 22.63 14.27
CA GLY A 409 65.14 23.69 14.90
C GLY A 409 65.41 23.38 16.38
N TYR A 410 66.64 22.99 16.68
CA TYR A 410 67.19 22.91 18.03
C TYR A 410 66.91 24.18 18.85
N TYR A 411 66.27 24.06 20.01
CA TYR A 411 66.50 24.97 21.15
C TYR A 411 66.34 24.23 22.49
N LYS A 412 67.52 24.02 23.10
CA LYS A 412 67.90 23.62 24.47
C LYS A 412 67.47 22.26 25.02
#